data_AF-A0A9R1CSX7-F1
#
_entry.id   AF-A0A9R1CSX7-F1
#
_cell.length_a   1.000
_cell.length_b   1.000
_cell.length_c   1.000
_cell.angle_alpha   90.00
_cell.angle_beta   90.00
_cell.angle_gamma   90.00
#
_symmetry.space_group_name_H-M   'P 1'
#
loop_
_entity.id
_entity.type
_entity.pdbx_description
1 polymer ?
#
loop_
_entity_poly.entity_id
_entity_poly.type
_entity_poly.pdbx_seq_one_letter_code
_entity_poly.pdbx_strand_id
1 'polypeptide(L)' 'MSDVREAIGAVAGLLFAGYILILMSTNIDAELGINLTFWGGVYILVAILLGAALVLGIVKTIVNQV' A
#
# COMPACT_ATOMS: atom_id res chain seq x y z
N MET A 1 11.83 17.08 6.90
CA MET A 1 11.53 16.81 5.48
C MET A 1 11.90 15.39 5.02
N SER A 2 12.81 14.67 5.72
CA SER A 2 13.15 13.27 5.42
C SER A 2 11.95 12.31 5.58
N ASP A 3 11.25 12.41 6.71
CA ASP A 3 10.25 11.42 7.14
C ASP A 3 9.02 11.38 6.24
N VAL A 4 8.57 12.54 5.74
CA VAL A 4 7.46 12.63 4.78
C VAL A 4 7.83 11.97 3.46
N ARG A 5 9.07 12.16 2.98
CA ARG A 5 9.55 11.55 1.74
C ARG A 5 9.70 10.04 1.89
N GLU A 6 10.22 9.58 3.02
CA GLU A 6 10.37 8.17 3.35
C GLU A 6 9.01 7.48 3.44
N ALA A 7 8.04 8.13 4.09
CA ALA A 7 6.68 7.61 4.20
C ALA A 7 5.94 7.55 2.85
N ILE A 8 6.08 8.58 2.00
CA ILE A 8 5.55 8.54 0.62
C ILE A 8 6.23 7.40 -0.17
N GLY A 9 7.54 7.22 -0.02
CA GLY A 9 8.28 6.12 -0.62
C GLY A 9 7.80 4.74 -0.15
N ALA A 10 7.51 4.59 1.15
CA ALA A 10 6.97 3.36 1.72
C ALA A 10 5.57 3.04 1.18
N VAL A 11 4.68 4.04 1.09
CA VAL A 11 3.32 3.87 0.52
C VAL A 11 3.40 3.50 -0.96
N ALA A 12 4.26 4.17 -1.74
CA ALA A 12 4.49 3.83 -3.14
C ALA A 12 5.07 2.41 -3.30
N GLY A 13 5.99 2.01 -2.43
CA GLY A 13 6.56 0.65 -2.40
C GLY A 13 5.52 -0.42 -2.05
N LEU A 14 4.61 -0.15 -1.12
CA LEU A 14 3.49 -1.04 -0.78
C LEU A 14 2.53 -1.21 -1.96
N LEU A 15 2.17 -0.12 -2.64
CA LEU A 15 1.32 -0.20 -3.84
C LEU A 15 2.01 -0.98 -4.97
N PHE A 16 3.31 -0.77 -5.16
CA PHE A 16 4.11 -1.51 -6.14
C PHE A 16 4.18 -3.00 -5.82
N ALA A 17 4.43 -3.37 -4.56
CA ALA A 17 4.44 -4.77 -4.13
C ALA A 17 3.08 -5.46 -4.35
N GLY A 18 1.98 -4.76 -4.03
CA GLY A 18 0.62 -5.26 -4.30
C GLY A 18 0.35 -5.46 -5.78
N TYR A 19 0.82 -4.56 -6.64
CA TYR A 19 0.72 -4.70 -8.09
C TYR A 19 1.50 -5.92 -8.61
N ILE A 20 2.72 -6.15 -8.13
CA ILE A 20 3.53 -7.32 -8.51
C ILE A 20 2.86 -8.63 -8.06
N LEU A 21 2.27 -8.66 -6.86
CA LEU A 21 1.52 -9.83 -6.38
C LEU A 21 0.36 -10.21 -7.29
N ILE A 22 -0.41 -9.23 -7.78
CA ILE A 22 -1.50 -9.46 -8.74
C ILE A 22 -0.96 -9.91 -10.10
N LEU A 23 0.19 -9.38 -10.53
CA LEU A 23 0.81 -9.79 -11.79
C LEU A 23 1.29 -11.24 -11.73
N MET A 24 1.83 -11.67 -10.58
CA MET A 24 2.26 -13.05 -10.33
C MET A 24 1.09 -14.02 -10.07
N SER A 25 -0.07 -13.54 -9.61
CA SER A 25 -1.21 -14.41 -9.27
C SER A 25 -1.72 -15.23 -10.46
N THR A 26 -1.61 -14.69 -11.68
CA THR A 26 -2.05 -15.38 -12.91
C THR A 26 -1.36 -16.72 -13.16
N ASN A 27 -0.13 -16.91 -12.69
CA ASN A 27 0.60 -18.18 -12.83
C ASN A 27 0.45 -19.09 -11.59
N ILE A 28 0.15 -18.52 -10.43
CA ILE A 28 0.22 -19.21 -9.13
C ILE A 28 -1.17 -19.64 -8.63
N ASP A 29 -2.23 -18.90 -8.96
CA ASP A 29 -3.61 -19.21 -8.52
C ASP A 29 -4.06 -20.60 -9.02
N ALA A 30 -3.57 -21.02 -10.20
CA ALA A 30 -3.84 -22.33 -10.78
C ALA A 30 -3.08 -23.48 -10.08
N GLU A 31 -1.97 -23.18 -9.41
CA GLU A 31 -1.02 -24.19 -8.90
C GLU A 31 -1.13 -24.38 -7.38
N LEU A 32 -1.48 -23.33 -6.64
CA LEU A 32 -1.61 -23.36 -5.18
C LEU A 32 -3.06 -23.44 -4.66
N GLY A 33 -4.06 -23.26 -5.52
CA GLY A 33 -5.47 -23.27 -5.12
C GLY A 33 -5.87 -22.12 -4.18
N ILE A 34 -5.01 -21.11 -4.04
CA ILE A 34 -5.23 -19.90 -3.26
C ILE A 34 -5.55 -18.78 -4.26
N ASN A 35 -6.56 -17.96 -3.97
CA ASN A 35 -6.89 -16.80 -4.80
C ASN A 35 -5.99 -15.61 -4.44
N LEU A 36 -4.75 -15.59 -4.94
CA LEU A 36 -3.81 -14.48 -4.73
C LEU A 36 -4.31 -13.21 -5.38
N THR A 37 -5.16 -13.28 -6.41
CA THR A 37 -5.80 -12.11 -6.99
C THR A 37 -6.68 -11.38 -5.94
N PHE A 38 -7.47 -12.11 -5.17
CA PHE A 38 -8.26 -11.57 -4.07
C PHE A 38 -7.36 -10.98 -2.97
N TRP A 39 -6.35 -11.74 -2.53
CA TRP A 39 -5.44 -11.29 -1.47
C TRP A 39 -4.56 -10.11 -1.89
N GLY A 40 -4.13 -10.05 -3.14
CA GLY A 40 -3.44 -8.89 -3.72
C GLY A 40 -4.34 -7.66 -3.74
N GLY A 41 -5.63 -7.82 -4.07
CA GLY A 41 -6.62 -6.75 -3.95
C GLY A 41 -6.78 -6.26 -2.51
N VAL A 42 -6.90 -7.17 -1.53
CA VAL A 42 -6.96 -6.83 -0.09
C VAL A 42 -5.71 -6.08 0.35
N TYR A 43 -4.52 -6.52 -0.10
CA TYR A 43 -3.26 -5.88 0.22
C TYR A 43 -3.18 -4.44 -0.29
N ILE A 44 -3.59 -4.21 -1.54
CA ILE A 44 -3.65 -2.86 -2.13
C ILE A 44 -4.63 -1.98 -1.34
N LEU A 45 -5.79 -2.51 -0.94
CA LEU A 45 -6.77 -1.81 -0.12
C LEU A 45 -6.17 -1.34 1.21
N VAL A 46 -5.43 -2.21 1.90
CA VAL A 46 -4.72 -1.86 3.14
C VAL A 46 -3.64 -0.81 2.90
N ALA A 47 -2.87 -0.93 1.81
CA ALA A 47 -1.85 0.05 1.46
C ALA A 47 -2.44 1.46 1.22
N ILE A 48 -3.59 1.55 0.55
CA ILE A 48 -4.33 2.81 0.35
C ILE A 48 -4.77 3.41 1.69
N LEU A 49 -5.34 2.60 2.59
CA LEU A 49 -5.78 3.05 3.91
C LEU A 49 -4.62 3.57 4.75
N LEU A 50 -3.47 2.88 4.74
CA LEU A 50 -2.25 3.33 5.41
C LEU A 50 -1.74 4.64 4.81
N GLY A 51 -1.75 4.77 3.48
CA GLY A 51 -1.41 6.02 2.80
C GLY A 51 -2.31 7.18 3.21
N ALA A 52 -3.64 6.96 3.26
CA ALA A 52 -4.60 7.97 3.68
C ALA A 52 -4.42 8.37 5.15
N ALA A 53 -4.20 7.41 6.05
CA ALA A 53 -3.91 7.67 7.46
C ALA A 53 -2.64 8.51 7.64
N LEU A 54 -1.63 8.24 6.82
CA LEU A 54 -0.37 8.98 6.85
C LEU A 54 -0.54 10.42 6.37
N VAL A 55 -1.26 10.65 5.26
CA VAL A 55 -1.62 12.00 4.79
C VAL A 55 -2.41 12.76 5.85
N LEU A 56 -3.40 12.12 6.50
CA LEU A 56 -4.14 12.73 7.60
C LEU A 56 -3.24 13.06 8.80
N GLY A 57 -2.28 12.20 9.13
CA GLY A 57 -1.28 12.46 10.17
C GLY A 57 -0.41 13.67 9.86
N ILE A 58 0.07 13.78 8.61
CA ILE A 58 0.84 14.94 8.13
C ILE A 58 0.00 16.22 8.22
N VAL A 59 -1.24 16.20 7.70
CA VAL A 59 -2.12 17.38 7.72
C VAL A 59 -2.42 17.82 9.15
N LYS A 60 -2.77 16.89 10.05
CA LYS A 60 -2.99 17.22 11.47
C LYS A 60 -1.74 17.82 12.14
N THR A 61 -0.57 17.29 11.82
CA THR A 61 0.70 17.81 12.36
C THR A 61 0.94 19.24 11.88
N ILE A 62 0.71 19.54 10.60
CA ILE A 62 0.87 20.90 10.07
C ILE A 62 -0.16 21.85 10.68
N VAL A 63 -1.43 21.45 10.77
CA VAL A 63 -2.52 22.32 11.27
C VAL A 63 -2.38 22.62 12.76
N ASN A 64 -1.97 21.64 13.59
CA ASN A 64 -1.81 21.85 15.04
C ASN A 64 -0.47 22.48 15.43
N GLN A 65 0.45 22.71 14.50
CA GLN A 65 1.72 23.41 14.73
C GLN A 65 1.68 24.89 14.33
N VAL A 66 0.55 25.37 13.79
CA VAL A 66 0.22 26.78 13.56
C VAL A 66 -0.69 27.27 14.68
#